data_AF-W1YB96-F1
#
_entry.id   AF-W1YB96-F1
#
_cell.length_a   1.000
_cell.length_b   1.000
_cell.length_c   1.000
_cell.angle_alpha   90.00
_cell.angle_beta   90.00
_cell.angle_gamma   90.00
#
_symmetry.space_group_name_H-M   'P 1'
#
loop_
_entity.id
_entity.type
_entity.pdbx_description
1 polymer ?
#
loop_
_entity_poly.entity_id
_entity_poly.type
_entity_poly.pdbx_seq_one_letter_code
_entity_poly.pdbx_strand_id
1 'polypeptide(L)' 'MMKPNIHPEYRTVVFHDTSVDEYFKIGSTIKTDRE' A
#
# COMPACT_ATOMS: atom_id res chain seq x y z
N MET A 1 15.29 -7.92 7.06
CA MET A 1 15.93 -6.97 6.13
C MET A 1 15.38 -7.22 4.74
N MET A 2 15.06 -6.16 4.01
CA MET A 2 14.56 -6.24 2.63
C MET A 2 15.66 -6.81 1.72
N LYS A 3 15.50 -8.05 1.27
CA LYS A 3 16.45 -8.71 0.36
C LYS A 3 16.02 -8.46 -1.09
N PRO A 4 16.95 -8.06 -1.97
CA PRO A 4 16.66 -7.84 -3.38
C PRO A 4 16.16 -9.15 -4.03
N ASN A 5 15.20 -9.03 -4.97
CA ASN A 5 14.64 -10.12 -5.79
C ASN A 5 13.77 -11.20 -5.11
N ILE A 6 13.64 -11.20 -3.78
CA ILE A 6 12.75 -12.15 -3.08
C ILE A 6 11.65 -11.47 -2.26
N HIS A 7 11.64 -10.13 -2.22
CA HIS A 7 10.57 -9.38 -1.56
C HIS A 7 9.67 -8.75 -2.61
N PRO A 8 8.35 -8.74 -2.37
CA PRO A 8 7.41 -7.99 -3.19
C PRO A 8 7.72 -6.49 -3.14
N GLU A 9 7.33 -5.75 -4.18
CA GLU A 9 7.53 -4.31 -4.25
C GLU A 9 6.69 -3.62 -3.16
N TYR A 10 7.35 -2.95 -2.21
CA TYR A 10 6.67 -2.10 -1.24
C TYR A 10 6.48 -0.71 -1.83
N ARG A 11 5.25 -0.22 -1.82
CA ARG A 11 4.86 1.11 -2.29
C ARG A 11 3.93 1.76 -1.28
N THR A 12 3.84 3.08 -1.30
CA THR A 12 2.85 3.80 -0.49
C THR A 12 1.48 3.68 -1.16
N VAL A 13 0.51 3.09 -0.46
CA VAL A 13 -0.86 2.93 -0.93
C VAL A 13 -1.80 3.78 -0.07
N VAL A 14 -2.85 4.33 -0.69
CA VAL A 14 -3.92 5.05 0.01
C VAL A 14 -5.09 4.09 0.23
N PHE A 15 -5.43 3.85 1.50
CA PHE A 15 -6.62 3.10 1.89
C PHE A 15 -7.74 4.07 2.24
N HIS A 16 -8.93 3.84 1.70
CA HIS A 16 -10.15 4.56 2.08
C HIS A 16 -10.97 3.66 2.99
N ASP A 17 -11.14 4.08 4.23
CA ASP A 17 -12.07 3.43 5.16
C ASP A 17 -13.47 4.01 4.96
N THR A 18 -14.43 3.18 4.54
CA THR A 18 -15.80 3.63 4.27
C THR A 18 -16.66 3.74 5.52
N SER A 19 -16.19 3.27 6.68
CA SER A 19 -16.94 3.36 7.95
C SER A 19 -16.81 4.75 8.57
N VAL A 20 -15.63 5.36 8.46
CA VAL A 20 -15.35 6.70 9.01
C VAL A 20 -15.03 7.76 7.93
N ASP A 21 -15.02 7.38 6.66
CA ASP A 21 -14.68 8.23 5.51
C ASP A 21 -13.28 8.85 5.61
N GLU A 22 -12.32 8.06 6.12
CA GLU A 22 -10.94 8.50 6.33
C GLU A 22 -9.97 7.82 5.36
N TYR A 23 -8.88 8.53 5.05
CA TYR A 23 -7.83 8.06 4.15
C TYR A 23 -6.51 7.83 4.88
N PHE A 24 -5.95 6.63 4.74
CA PHE A 24 -4.70 6.23 5.37
C PHE A 24 -3.61 5.97 4.32
N LYS A 25 -2.45 6.61 4.49
CA LYS A 25 -1.27 6.35 3.66
C LYS A 25 -0.38 5.33 4.37
N ILE A 26 -0.33 4.11 3.83
CA ILE A 26 0.38 2.99 4.46
C ILE A 26 1.31 2.36 3.44
N GLY A 27 2.52 2.02 3.87
CA GLY A 27 3.43 1.19 3.08
C GLY A 27 2.82 -0.20 2.92
N SER A 28 2.49 -0.59 1.69
CA SER A 28 1.88 -1.87 1.37
C SER A 28 2.48 -2.46 0.10
N THR A 29 2.30 -3.76 -0.08
CA THR A 29 2.72 -4.49 -1.29
C THR A 29 1.56 -4.68 -2.26
N ILE A 30 0.39 -4.12 -1.93
CA ILE A 30 -0.82 -4.21 -2.75
C ILE A 30 -0.66 -3.30 -3.98
N LYS A 31 -1.02 -3.84 -5.14
CA LYS A 31 -1.13 -3.09 -6.39
C LYS A 31 -2.55 -2.53 -6.48
N THR A 32 -2.67 -1.22 -6.65
CA THR A 32 -3.94 -0.53 -6.91
C THR A 32 -3.87 0.13 -8.27
N ASP A 33 -4.94 0.06 -9.06
CA ASP A 33 -5.02 0.68 -10.41
C ASP A 33 -5.11 2.22 -10.40
N ARG A 34 -5.18 2.82 -9.21
CA ARG A 34 -5.24 4.27 -9.04
C ARG A 34 -3.81 4.83 -9.00
N GLU A 35 -3.28 5.12 -10.19
CA GLU A 35 -2.01 5.82 -10.41
C GLU A 35 -2.23 7.34 -10.50
#